data_AF-A0A358B487-F1
#
_entry.id   AF-A0A358B487-F1
#
_cell.length_a   1.000
_cell.length_b   1.000
_cell.length_c   1.000
_cell.angle_alpha   90.00
_cell.angle_beta   90.00
_cell.angle_gamma   90.00
#
_symmetry.space_group_name_H-M   'P 1'
#
loop_
_entity.id
_entity.type
_entity.pdbx_description
1 polymer ?
#
loop_
_entity_poly.entity_id
_entity_poly.type
_entity_poly.pdbx_seq_one_letter_code
_entity_poly.pdbx_strand_id
1 'polypeptide(L)'
;AEGWRVRKGDTRFWASVVIDPIRDPNGQLLGFAKITRDMTEQRSAREALRHSEERFRLLVDSVTDYAALMETLFDFPAIRAMFGAGFTMRFDAMCAVTGPYATEILENRLGAAPGTVTHGTPLPDFGGMHPDPNPTWAHELMAEMMGDQAPDFGAASDGDGDRNMVVGRGIYVSPSDSLAVLAANAHLAPGYARGLAGVARSMPTSAAADRVADSLGIAKFETPTGWKFFGNLLDAGKATLCGEESFGTGSDHVREKDGLWAVLLWLNILAVRQQSVAEIMAEHFAKFGRNYYSRHDFEAIETAKADAMMAELRASLAGLPGQVAEGMEIAAADDFAYTDPVDGSVSAKQGVRIIFADGSRIVMRLSGTGTEGATLRVYLERFTPGPDGLDHDPQEALAPVIRAAHQLAKIKEHTGRTEPDVIT
;
A
#
# COMPACT_ATOMS: atom_id res chain seq x y z
N ALA A 1 17.33 25.76 -44.86
CA ALA A 1 16.29 24.73 -44.65
C ALA A 1 16.81 23.68 -43.69
N GLU A 2 15.99 23.26 -42.72
CA GLU A 2 16.36 22.23 -41.74
C GLU A 2 15.78 20.86 -42.11
N GLY A 3 16.47 19.78 -41.75
CA GLY A 3 15.94 18.43 -41.94
C GLY A 3 16.94 17.32 -41.65
N TRP A 4 16.45 16.09 -41.62
CA TRP A 4 17.28 14.89 -41.49
C TRP A 4 18.20 14.72 -42.70
N ARG A 5 19.47 14.45 -42.42
CA ARG A 5 20.50 14.12 -43.39
C ARG A 5 21.22 12.85 -42.95
N VAL A 6 21.88 12.20 -43.91
CA VAL A 6 22.61 10.96 -43.68
C VAL A 6 24.09 11.24 -43.93
N ARG A 7 24.95 10.88 -42.98
CA ARG A 7 26.41 10.93 -43.14
C ARG A 7 26.86 9.80 -44.05
N LYS A 8 28.07 9.91 -44.60
CA LYS A 8 28.73 8.77 -45.27
C LYS A 8 29.01 7.70 -44.20
N GLY A 9 28.25 6.60 -44.21
CA GLY A 9 28.23 5.58 -43.15
C GLY A 9 26.87 5.41 -42.45
N ASP A 10 25.76 5.82 -43.08
CA ASP A 10 24.36 5.56 -42.67
C ASP A 10 23.88 6.14 -41.32
N THR A 11 24.68 7.00 -40.67
CA THR A 11 24.25 7.72 -39.47
C THR A 11 23.41 8.95 -39.81
N ARG A 12 22.24 9.09 -39.18
CA ARG A 12 21.34 10.24 -39.37
C ARG A 12 21.73 11.40 -38.45
N PHE A 13 21.64 12.62 -38.96
CA PHE A 13 21.84 13.85 -38.18
C PHE A 13 20.86 14.93 -38.61
N TRP A 14 20.43 15.78 -37.68
CA TRP A 14 19.59 16.93 -37.98
C TRP A 14 20.48 18.08 -38.43
N ALA A 15 20.20 18.67 -39.59
CA ALA A 15 21.06 19.72 -40.13
C ALA A 15 20.29 20.94 -40.58
N SER A 16 20.87 22.12 -40.34
CA SER A 16 20.49 23.34 -41.03
C SER A 16 21.39 23.53 -42.25
N VAL A 17 20.77 23.63 -43.43
CA VAL A 17 21.47 23.75 -44.72
C VAL A 17 21.14 25.10 -45.36
N VAL A 18 22.18 25.87 -45.68
CA VAL A 18 22.11 27.08 -46.51
C VAL A 18 22.81 26.79 -47.83
N ILE A 19 22.18 27.13 -48.96
CA ILE A 19 22.73 26.96 -50.30
C ILE A 19 22.64 28.30 -51.02
N ASP A 20 23.79 28.84 -51.42
CA ASP A 20 23.88 30.13 -52.10
C ASP A 20 24.48 29.95 -53.51
N PRO A 21 23.88 30.56 -54.56
CA PRO A 21 24.43 30.52 -55.91
C PRO A 21 25.68 31.39 -55.99
N ILE A 22 26.77 30.83 -56.53
CA ILE A 22 28.00 31.56 -56.85
C ILE A 22 27.90 32.01 -58.30
N ARG A 23 28.06 33.30 -58.56
CA ARG A 23 27.99 33.91 -59.90
C ARG A 23 29.28 34.64 -60.25
N ASP A 24 29.58 34.71 -61.53
CA ASP A 24 30.68 35.54 -62.04
C ASP A 24 30.29 37.04 -62.06
N PRO A 25 31.23 37.96 -62.36
CA PRO A 25 30.94 39.39 -62.45
C PRO A 25 29.91 39.79 -63.52
N ASN A 26 29.67 38.91 -64.52
CA ASN A 26 28.69 39.11 -65.58
C ASN A 26 27.30 38.52 -65.24
N GLY A 27 27.13 37.95 -64.03
CA GLY A 27 25.90 37.35 -63.54
C GLY A 27 25.68 35.89 -63.93
N GLN A 28 26.63 35.26 -64.64
CA GLN A 28 26.55 33.86 -65.04
C GLN A 28 26.75 32.93 -63.83
N LEU A 29 25.88 31.92 -63.69
CA LEU A 29 25.95 30.96 -62.58
C LEU A 29 27.19 30.07 -62.73
N LEU A 30 28.10 30.13 -61.75
CA LEU A 30 29.30 29.32 -61.67
C LEU A 30 29.11 28.05 -60.84
N GLY A 31 28.21 28.08 -59.85
CA GLY A 31 27.95 26.94 -58.98
C GLY A 31 27.15 27.30 -57.75
N PHE A 32 27.23 26.46 -56.71
CA PHE A 32 26.55 26.67 -55.44
C PHE A 32 27.51 26.43 -54.27
N ALA A 33 27.49 27.32 -53.28
CA ALA A 33 28.07 27.08 -51.96
C ALA A 33 27.02 26.41 -51.08
N LYS A 34 27.38 25.35 -50.37
CA LYS A 34 26.50 24.70 -49.39
C LYS A 34 27.16 24.67 -48.03
N ILE A 35 26.54 25.32 -47.05
CA ILE A 35 26.91 25.23 -45.64
C ILE A 35 25.92 24.30 -44.95
N THR A 36 26.43 23.27 -44.29
CA THR A 36 25.63 22.30 -43.53
C THR A 36 26.10 22.34 -42.08
N ARG A 37 25.24 22.82 -41.18
CA ARG A 37 25.50 22.84 -39.73
C ARG A 37 24.78 21.67 -39.09
N ASP A 38 25.52 20.77 -38.44
CA ASP A 38 24.91 19.75 -37.60
C ASP A 38 24.31 20.42 -36.36
N MET A 39 23.04 20.13 -36.10
CA MET A 39 22.26 20.64 -34.98
C MET A 39 21.67 19.51 -34.15
N THR A 40 22.14 18.28 -34.30
CA THR A 40 21.60 17.10 -33.61
C THR A 40 21.69 17.26 -32.10
N GLU A 41 22.85 17.64 -31.57
CA GLU A 41 23.05 17.86 -30.14
C GLU A 41 22.16 18.99 -29.58
N GLN A 42 22.09 20.12 -30.29
CA GLN A 42 21.25 21.26 -29.91
C GLN A 42 19.76 20.91 -29.92
N ARG A 43 19.32 20.13 -30.92
CA ARG A 43 17.94 19.66 -31.03
C ARG A 43 17.62 18.67 -29.91
N SER A 44 18.47 17.68 -29.68
CA SER A 44 18.30 16.70 -28.60
C SER A 44 18.24 17.36 -27.23
N ALA A 45 19.11 18.34 -26.96
CA ALA A 45 19.08 19.11 -25.71
C ALA A 45 17.78 19.94 -25.56
N ARG A 46 17.31 20.55 -26.65
CA ARG A 46 16.05 21.32 -26.66
C ARG A 46 14.81 20.43 -26.49
N GLU A 47 14.79 19.26 -27.13
CA GLU A 47 13.73 18.27 -26.97
C GLU A 47 13.73 17.69 -25.56
N ALA A 48 14.90 17.37 -24.99
CA ALA A 48 15.05 16.92 -23.61
C ALA A 48 14.56 17.97 -22.60
N LEU A 49 14.93 19.24 -22.78
CA LEU A 49 14.43 20.35 -21.96
C LEU A 49 12.91 20.47 -22.04
N ARG A 50 12.34 20.51 -23.26
CA ARG A 50 10.89 20.57 -23.45
C ARG A 50 10.17 19.40 -22.77
N HIS A 51 10.68 18.17 -22.93
CA HIS A 51 10.11 17.00 -22.26
C HIS A 51 10.26 17.03 -20.74
N SER A 52 11.29 17.69 -20.21
CA SER A 52 11.46 17.93 -18.78
C SER A 52 10.45 18.95 -18.27
N GLU A 53 10.30 20.08 -18.97
CA GLU A 53 9.32 21.13 -18.66
C GLU A 53 7.87 20.62 -18.71
N GLU A 54 7.52 19.83 -19.73
CA GLU A 54 6.19 19.22 -19.85
C GLU A 54 5.90 18.24 -18.71
N ARG A 55 6.87 17.40 -18.33
CA ARG A 55 6.74 16.48 -17.19
C ARG A 55 6.62 17.24 -15.87
N PHE A 56 7.43 18.28 -15.67
CA PHE A 56 7.37 19.12 -14.49
C PHE A 56 6.01 19.81 -14.35
N ARG A 57 5.47 20.38 -15.43
CA ARG A 57 4.16 21.02 -15.41
C ARG A 57 3.04 20.02 -15.05
N LEU A 58 3.03 18.84 -15.69
CA LEU A 58 2.05 17.80 -15.38
C LEU A 58 2.09 17.37 -13.91
N LEU A 59 3.29 17.27 -13.33
CA LEU A 59 3.49 16.95 -11.92
C LEU A 59 2.98 18.06 -10.99
N VAL A 60 3.23 19.34 -11.33
CA VAL A 60 2.71 20.47 -10.54
C VAL A 60 1.19 20.53 -10.58
N ASP A 61 0.60 20.36 -11.76
CA ASP A 61 -0.86 20.35 -11.94
C ASP A 61 -1.49 19.19 -11.15
N SER A 62 -0.92 17.97 -11.25
CA SER A 62 -1.45 16.79 -10.55
C SER A 62 -1.36 16.89 -9.03
N VAL A 63 -0.24 17.42 -8.51
CA VAL A 63 -0.06 17.67 -7.06
C VAL A 63 -1.09 18.68 -6.56
N THR A 64 -1.33 19.75 -7.32
CA THR A 64 -2.27 20.81 -6.93
C THR A 64 -3.71 20.29 -6.89
N ASP A 65 -4.14 19.55 -7.90
CA ASP A 65 -5.50 18.98 -7.99
C ASP A 65 -5.73 17.94 -6.88
N TYR A 66 -4.74 17.06 -6.65
CA TYR A 66 -4.79 16.08 -5.57
C TYR A 66 -4.89 16.76 -4.19
N ALA A 67 -4.04 17.75 -3.92
CA ALA A 67 -4.04 18.47 -2.65
C ALA A 67 -5.36 19.23 -2.43
N ALA A 68 -5.95 19.79 -3.48
CA ALA A 68 -7.26 20.42 -3.41
C ALA A 68 -8.37 19.40 -3.07
N LEU A 69 -8.35 18.21 -3.66
CA LEU A 69 -9.27 17.13 -3.30
C LEU A 69 -9.13 16.75 -1.82
N MET A 70 -7.90 16.54 -1.34
CA MET A 70 -7.65 16.18 0.07
C MET A 70 -8.17 17.23 1.05
N GLU A 71 -8.04 18.52 0.71
CA GLU A 71 -8.58 19.62 1.53
C GLU A 71 -10.12 19.64 1.59
N THR A 72 -10.81 19.01 0.63
CA THR A 72 -12.27 18.83 0.72
C THR A 72 -12.69 17.66 1.61
N LEU A 73 -11.82 16.67 1.78
CA LEU A 73 -12.11 15.44 2.51
C LEU A 73 -11.76 15.54 4.00
N PHE A 74 -10.75 16.33 4.34
CA PHE A 74 -10.18 16.42 5.69
C PHE A 74 -10.26 17.84 6.27
N ASP A 75 -10.32 17.93 7.60
CA ASP A 75 -10.31 19.20 8.34
C ASP A 75 -8.88 19.75 8.43
N PHE A 76 -8.42 20.34 7.32
CA PHE A 76 -7.12 21.01 7.24
C PHE A 76 -6.94 22.10 8.31
N PRO A 77 -7.94 22.94 8.65
CA PRO A 77 -7.85 23.84 9.78
C PRO A 77 -7.49 23.16 11.11
N ALA A 78 -8.14 22.05 11.47
CA ALA A 78 -7.84 21.32 12.71
C ALA A 78 -6.42 20.72 12.68
N ILE A 79 -6.01 20.13 11.55
CA ILE A 79 -4.68 19.55 11.39
C ILE A 79 -3.59 20.65 11.47
N ARG A 80 -3.80 21.81 10.82
CA ARG A 80 -2.92 22.98 10.94
C ARG A 80 -2.79 23.46 12.38
N ALA A 81 -3.89 23.51 13.13
CA ALA A 81 -3.88 23.91 14.53
C ALA A 81 -3.06 22.92 15.38
N MET A 82 -3.17 21.62 15.09
CA MET A 82 -2.38 20.56 15.75
C MET A 82 -0.87 20.74 15.49
N PHE A 83 -0.44 20.95 14.23
CA PHE A 83 0.96 21.25 13.93
C PHE A 83 1.44 22.56 14.58
N GLY A 84 0.62 23.61 14.53
CA GLY A 84 0.91 24.89 15.20
C GLY A 84 1.05 24.80 16.72
N ALA A 85 0.47 23.77 17.34
CA ALA A 85 0.61 23.46 18.76
C ALA A 85 1.85 22.61 19.09
N GLY A 86 2.66 22.24 18.09
CA GLY A 86 3.93 21.52 18.27
C GLY A 86 3.87 20.01 18.02
N PHE A 87 2.81 19.50 17.37
CA PHE A 87 2.76 18.11 16.94
C PHE A 87 3.87 17.81 15.92
N THR A 88 4.58 16.70 16.11
CA THR A 88 5.73 16.31 15.28
C THR A 88 5.43 15.05 14.47
N MET A 89 5.92 14.99 13.23
CA MET A 89 5.80 13.78 12.43
C MET A 89 7.00 13.57 11.50
N ARG A 90 7.19 12.31 11.08
CA ARG A 90 8.04 11.94 9.93
C ARG A 90 7.19 11.24 8.88
N PHE A 91 7.30 11.68 7.62
CA PHE A 91 6.77 10.97 6.47
C PHE A 91 7.92 10.53 5.56
N ASP A 92 8.13 9.22 5.44
CA ASP A 92 9.14 8.67 4.55
C ASP A 92 8.55 8.38 3.17
N ALA A 93 8.93 9.19 2.19
CA ALA A 93 8.48 9.03 0.82
C ALA A 93 9.30 7.99 0.02
N MET A 94 10.32 7.36 0.61
CA MET A 94 11.12 6.28 0.01
C MET A 94 11.67 6.61 -1.40
N CYS A 95 12.00 7.88 -1.66
CA CYS A 95 12.42 8.39 -2.97
C CYS A 95 11.41 8.08 -4.09
N ALA A 96 10.13 7.97 -3.74
CA ALA A 96 9.03 7.61 -4.62
C ALA A 96 8.19 8.82 -5.05
N VAL A 97 7.18 8.57 -5.89
CA VAL A 97 6.36 9.62 -6.51
C VAL A 97 5.57 10.47 -5.49
N THR A 98 5.29 9.93 -4.31
CA THR A 98 4.51 10.60 -3.25
C THR A 98 5.25 11.78 -2.61
N GLY A 99 6.58 11.88 -2.74
CA GLY A 99 7.39 12.92 -2.10
C GLY A 99 6.89 14.36 -2.35
N PRO A 100 6.75 14.81 -3.61
CA PRO A 100 6.22 16.14 -3.92
C PRO A 100 4.79 16.38 -3.40
N TYR A 101 3.93 15.36 -3.39
CA TYR A 101 2.56 15.46 -2.87
C TYR A 101 2.56 15.64 -1.35
N ALA A 102 3.38 14.85 -0.65
CA ALA A 102 3.54 14.94 0.78
C ALA A 102 4.14 16.28 1.20
N THR A 103 5.16 16.79 0.49
CA THR A 103 5.74 18.11 0.77
C THR A 103 4.72 19.23 0.58
N GLU A 104 3.95 19.20 -0.52
CA GLU A 104 2.91 20.20 -0.75
C GLU A 104 1.83 20.17 0.33
N ILE A 105 1.34 18.98 0.70
CA ILE A 105 0.24 18.89 1.65
C ILE A 105 0.72 19.07 3.09
N LEU A 106 1.67 18.25 3.54
CA LEU A 106 2.09 18.19 4.94
C LEU A 106 2.88 19.45 5.35
N GLU A 107 3.88 19.85 4.57
CA GLU A 107 4.74 20.98 4.92
C GLU A 107 4.12 22.32 4.48
N ASN A 108 3.72 22.47 3.21
CA ASN A 108 3.27 23.77 2.70
C ASN A 108 1.85 24.14 3.14
N ARG A 109 0.88 23.22 3.07
CA ARG A 109 -0.54 23.52 3.36
C ARG A 109 -0.94 23.28 4.81
N LEU A 110 -0.41 22.22 5.43
CA LEU A 110 -0.73 21.82 6.81
C LEU A 110 0.25 22.39 7.84
N GLY A 111 1.41 22.86 7.42
CA GLY A 111 2.36 23.56 8.29
C GLY A 111 3.19 22.65 9.19
N ALA A 112 3.37 21.37 8.81
CA ALA A 112 4.39 20.53 9.43
C ALA A 112 5.79 21.15 9.22
N ALA A 113 6.72 20.91 10.15
CA ALA A 113 8.04 21.51 10.10
C ALA A 113 8.80 21.08 8.82
N PRO A 114 9.60 21.96 8.18
CA PRO A 114 10.42 21.59 7.03
C PRO A 114 11.35 20.41 7.36
N GLY A 115 11.37 19.40 6.48
CA GLY A 115 12.10 18.15 6.70
C GLY A 115 11.26 17.06 7.36
N THR A 116 9.97 17.31 7.60
CA THR A 116 8.97 16.29 7.93
C THR A 116 8.94 15.21 6.85
N VAL A 117 9.01 15.59 5.58
CA VAL A 117 9.04 14.68 4.44
C VAL A 117 10.48 14.26 4.15
N THR A 118 10.86 13.08 4.62
CA THR A 118 12.16 12.46 4.35
C THR A 118 12.12 11.69 3.03
N HIS A 119 13.27 11.61 2.35
CA HIS A 119 13.36 10.93 1.05
C HIS A 119 12.33 11.46 0.01
N GLY A 120 11.95 12.73 0.11
CA GLY A 120 10.87 13.36 -0.68
C GLY A 120 11.17 13.64 -2.14
N THR A 121 12.39 13.37 -2.62
CA THR A 121 12.76 13.58 -4.03
C THR A 121 12.62 12.26 -4.80
N PRO A 122 11.75 12.17 -5.82
CA PRO A 122 11.62 10.96 -6.63
C PRO A 122 12.92 10.64 -7.38
N LEU A 123 13.43 9.41 -7.27
CA LEU A 123 14.63 8.95 -7.95
C LEU A 123 14.33 7.70 -8.81
N PRO A 124 14.90 7.56 -10.02
CA PRO A 124 14.62 6.41 -10.90
C PRO A 124 14.98 5.04 -10.31
N ASP A 125 15.92 5.02 -9.36
CA ASP A 125 16.39 3.84 -8.63
C ASP A 125 15.96 3.85 -7.15
N PHE A 126 15.03 4.75 -6.79
CA PHE A 126 14.57 4.97 -5.41
C PHE A 126 15.72 5.21 -4.41
N GLY A 127 16.85 5.75 -4.87
CA GLY A 127 18.03 5.93 -4.01
C GLY A 127 18.67 4.62 -3.54
N GLY A 128 18.41 3.50 -4.24
CA GLY A 128 18.82 2.16 -3.84
C GLY A 128 17.93 1.53 -2.76
N MET A 129 16.86 2.21 -2.34
CA MET A 129 15.87 1.69 -1.40
C MET A 129 14.89 0.75 -2.10
N HIS A 130 14.23 -0.12 -1.33
CA HIS A 130 13.07 -0.86 -1.80
C HIS A 130 11.80 -0.06 -1.42
N PRO A 131 11.04 0.51 -2.37
CA PRO A 131 9.91 1.39 -2.08
C PRO A 131 8.65 0.60 -1.70
N ASP A 132 8.74 -0.16 -0.61
CA ASP A 132 7.66 -0.97 -0.04
C ASP A 132 7.56 -0.70 1.47
N PRO A 133 6.49 -0.06 1.96
CA PRO A 133 6.42 0.50 3.30
C PRO A 133 6.07 -0.61 4.30
N ASN A 134 7.05 -1.40 4.69
CA ASN A 134 6.92 -2.42 5.73
C ASN A 134 8.07 -2.29 6.75
N PRO A 135 7.97 -2.89 7.94
CA PRO A 135 8.99 -2.73 8.98
C PRO A 135 10.42 -3.13 8.59
N THR A 136 10.57 -4.06 7.63
CA THR A 136 11.87 -4.51 7.11
C THR A 136 12.52 -3.44 6.23
N TRP A 137 11.78 -2.90 5.27
CA TRP A 137 12.33 -1.91 4.33
C TRP A 137 12.35 -0.50 4.90
N ALA A 138 11.33 -0.11 5.64
CA ALA A 138 11.25 1.16 6.36
C ALA A 138 11.91 1.09 7.76
N HIS A 139 13.00 0.32 7.88
CA HIS A 139 13.71 0.08 9.14
C HIS A 139 14.23 1.36 9.80
N GLU A 140 14.61 2.39 9.03
CA GLU A 140 15.02 3.69 9.58
C GLU A 140 13.87 4.41 10.28
N LEU A 141 12.69 4.43 9.64
CA LEU A 141 11.47 5.00 10.24
C LEU A 141 11.09 4.20 11.49
N MET A 142 11.13 2.87 11.43
CA MET A 142 10.84 2.02 12.59
C MET A 142 11.80 2.27 13.75
N ALA A 143 13.11 2.35 13.48
CA ALA A 143 14.12 2.61 14.51
C ALA A 143 13.91 3.98 15.19
N GLU A 144 13.56 5.00 14.43
CA GLU A 144 13.26 6.32 14.98
C GLU A 144 11.97 6.31 15.82
N MET A 145 10.89 5.75 15.29
CA MET A 145 9.58 5.74 15.96
C MET A 145 9.55 4.88 17.23
N MET A 146 10.45 3.90 17.34
CA MET A 146 10.64 3.07 18.53
C MET A 146 11.71 3.63 19.49
N GLY A 147 12.36 4.75 19.16
CA GLY A 147 13.37 5.40 19.99
C GLY A 147 12.81 6.45 20.96
N ASP A 148 13.63 6.87 21.92
CA ASP A 148 13.25 7.83 22.97
C ASP A 148 12.89 9.23 22.45
N GLN A 149 13.35 9.58 21.24
CA GLN A 149 13.13 10.89 20.60
C GLN A 149 12.14 10.79 19.44
N ALA A 150 11.36 9.71 19.35
CA ALA A 150 10.38 9.49 18.29
C ALA A 150 9.42 10.70 18.16
N PRO A 151 9.11 11.15 16.92
CA PRO A 151 8.03 12.10 16.73
C PRO A 151 6.68 11.49 17.13
N ASP A 152 5.63 12.31 17.20
CA ASP A 152 4.31 11.85 17.66
C ASP A 152 3.66 10.88 16.65
N PHE A 153 4.00 11.02 15.36
CA PHE A 153 3.48 10.19 14.27
C PHE A 153 4.50 9.93 13.17
N GLY A 154 4.55 8.69 12.70
CA GLY A 154 5.40 8.24 11.60
C GLY A 154 4.57 7.59 10.51
N ALA A 155 4.90 7.85 9.26
CA ALA A 155 4.31 7.15 8.12
C ALA A 155 5.30 6.96 6.98
N ALA A 156 5.03 5.98 6.12
CA ALA A 156 5.75 5.78 4.87
C ALA A 156 4.78 5.45 3.73
N SER A 157 5.19 5.72 2.49
CA SER A 157 4.44 5.41 1.27
C SER A 157 5.28 4.61 0.30
N ASP A 158 4.62 3.84 -0.57
CA ASP A 158 5.29 3.01 -1.57
C ASP A 158 5.60 3.74 -2.89
N GLY A 159 6.11 2.97 -3.87
CA GLY A 159 6.64 3.47 -5.14
C GLY A 159 5.69 4.34 -5.98
N ASP A 160 4.41 3.99 -6.06
CA ASP A 160 3.38 4.72 -6.80
C ASP A 160 2.37 5.47 -5.91
N GLY A 161 2.45 5.29 -4.59
CA GLY A 161 1.69 6.06 -3.62
C GLY A 161 0.38 5.43 -3.18
N ASP A 162 0.12 4.18 -3.59
CA ASP A 162 -1.14 3.48 -3.32
C ASP A 162 -1.14 2.72 -1.97
N ARG A 163 0.02 2.62 -1.30
CA ARG A 163 0.18 1.97 0.01
C ARG A 163 0.78 2.88 1.07
N ASN A 164 0.46 2.60 2.33
CA ASN A 164 0.95 3.31 3.50
C ASN A 164 1.30 2.40 4.67
N MET A 165 2.34 2.78 5.41
CA MET A 165 2.60 2.29 6.76
C MET A 165 2.34 3.40 7.77
N VAL A 166 1.80 3.05 8.93
CA VAL A 166 1.54 3.98 10.03
C VAL A 166 2.21 3.47 11.30
N VAL A 167 2.90 4.36 12.00
CA VAL A 167 3.62 4.08 13.23
C VAL A 167 3.37 5.25 14.20
N GLY A 168 2.96 4.95 15.43
CA GLY A 168 2.94 5.92 16.51
C GLY A 168 4.22 5.88 17.32
N ARG A 169 4.46 6.88 18.17
CA ARG A 169 5.55 6.84 19.17
C ARG A 169 5.47 5.54 19.98
N GLY A 170 6.46 4.67 19.82
CA GLY A 170 6.57 3.39 20.53
C GLY A 170 5.52 2.34 20.14
N ILE A 171 4.78 2.51 19.05
CA ILE A 171 3.73 1.56 18.65
C ILE A 171 3.61 1.41 17.13
N TYR A 172 3.68 0.17 16.66
CA TYR A 172 3.40 -0.17 15.27
C TYR A 172 1.90 -0.44 15.09
N VAL A 173 1.31 0.12 14.04
CA VAL A 173 -0.09 -0.12 13.68
C VAL A 173 -0.12 -1.03 12.47
N SER A 174 -0.61 -2.27 12.64
CA SER A 174 -0.75 -3.18 11.52
C SER A 174 -1.72 -2.61 10.46
N PRO A 175 -1.56 -2.91 9.16
CA PRO A 175 -2.47 -2.40 8.13
C PRO A 175 -3.94 -2.77 8.37
N SER A 176 -4.17 -3.97 8.94
CA SER A 176 -5.51 -4.44 9.27
C SER A 176 -6.13 -3.66 10.43
N ASP A 177 -5.35 -3.38 11.48
CA ASP A 177 -5.80 -2.54 12.60
C ASP A 177 -5.99 -1.09 12.14
N SER A 178 -5.13 -0.59 11.26
CA SER A 178 -5.26 0.74 10.65
C SER A 178 -6.61 0.87 9.96
N LEU A 179 -6.99 -0.06 9.08
CA LEU A 179 -8.32 -0.07 8.44
C LEU A 179 -9.46 -0.04 9.47
N ALA A 180 -9.35 -0.82 10.55
CA ALA A 180 -10.36 -0.87 11.61
C ALA A 180 -10.48 0.47 12.36
N VAL A 181 -9.35 1.09 12.74
CA VAL A 181 -9.33 2.39 13.43
C VAL A 181 -9.87 3.49 12.52
N LEU A 182 -9.46 3.51 11.26
CA LEU A 182 -9.98 4.44 10.26
C LEU A 182 -11.50 4.28 10.13
N ALA A 183 -12.01 3.05 10.01
CA ALA A 183 -13.45 2.79 9.95
C ALA A 183 -14.21 3.28 11.20
N ALA A 184 -13.64 3.07 12.39
CA ALA A 184 -14.26 3.46 13.65
C ALA A 184 -14.36 4.99 13.84
N ASN A 185 -13.48 5.75 13.19
CA ASN A 185 -13.32 7.19 13.41
C ASN A 185 -13.51 8.04 12.13
N ALA A 186 -13.81 7.44 10.97
CA ALA A 186 -13.90 8.16 9.70
C ALA A 186 -14.88 9.34 9.74
N HIS A 187 -15.98 9.20 10.48
CA HIS A 187 -17.00 10.25 10.67
C HIS A 187 -16.46 11.57 11.25
N LEU A 188 -15.25 11.58 11.81
CA LEU A 188 -14.57 12.79 12.29
C LEU A 188 -13.98 13.64 11.15
N ALA A 189 -13.85 13.09 9.94
CA ALA A 189 -13.39 13.81 8.76
C ALA A 189 -14.59 14.34 7.94
N PRO A 190 -14.54 15.59 7.44
CA PRO A 190 -15.62 16.20 6.66
C PRO A 190 -16.14 15.33 5.49
N GLY A 191 -15.26 14.67 4.76
CA GLY A 191 -15.59 13.80 3.62
C GLY A 191 -16.45 12.59 4.00
N TYR A 192 -16.41 12.17 5.26
CA TYR A 192 -17.09 10.97 5.77
C TYR A 192 -18.06 11.27 6.92
N ALA A 193 -18.39 12.53 7.16
CA ALA A 193 -19.27 12.97 8.26
C ALA A 193 -20.68 12.34 8.22
N ARG A 194 -21.12 11.85 7.05
CA ARG A 194 -22.40 11.13 6.88
C ARG A 194 -22.34 9.67 7.34
N GLY A 195 -21.18 9.18 7.76
CA GLY A 195 -20.93 7.77 8.05
C GLY A 195 -20.56 6.97 6.79
N LEU A 196 -20.28 5.68 7.01
CA LEU A 196 -19.83 4.75 5.98
C LEU A 196 -20.99 3.86 5.53
N ALA A 197 -21.09 3.57 4.23
CA ALA A 197 -22.06 2.59 3.72
C ALA A 197 -21.67 1.15 4.12
N GLY A 198 -20.37 0.88 4.10
CA GLY A 198 -19.79 -0.39 4.48
C GLY A 198 -18.27 -0.36 4.41
N VAL A 199 -17.65 -1.42 4.92
CA VAL A 199 -16.20 -1.63 4.88
C VAL A 199 -15.90 -2.92 4.13
N ALA A 200 -14.96 -2.87 3.19
CA ALA A 200 -14.49 -4.05 2.47
C ALA A 200 -13.04 -4.35 2.83
N ARG A 201 -12.69 -5.62 2.98
CA ARG A 201 -11.29 -6.04 3.13
C ARG A 201 -11.00 -7.25 2.27
N SER A 202 -9.74 -7.42 1.89
CA SER A 202 -9.31 -8.68 1.29
C SER A 202 -9.46 -9.79 2.32
N MET A 203 -9.74 -11.00 1.86
CA MET A 203 -9.91 -12.18 2.69
C MET A 203 -8.71 -12.44 3.61
N PRO A 204 -7.44 -12.26 3.17
CA PRO A 204 -6.29 -12.43 4.06
C PRO A 204 -6.10 -11.33 5.11
N THR A 205 -6.68 -10.14 4.92
CA THR A 205 -6.67 -9.03 5.92
C THR A 205 -7.41 -9.43 7.17
N SER A 206 -6.86 -9.10 8.35
CA SER A 206 -7.49 -9.42 9.65
C SER A 206 -8.94 -8.92 9.73
N ALA A 207 -9.76 -9.65 10.47
CA ALA A 207 -11.16 -9.33 10.72
C ALA A 207 -11.37 -8.20 11.75
N ALA A 208 -10.33 -7.43 12.12
CA ALA A 208 -10.46 -6.27 13.01
C ALA A 208 -11.54 -5.28 12.51
N ALA A 209 -11.53 -4.96 11.21
CA ALA A 209 -12.52 -4.08 10.61
C ALA A 209 -13.95 -4.66 10.64
N ASP A 210 -14.10 -5.99 10.66
CA ASP A 210 -15.41 -6.65 10.76
C ASP A 210 -16.06 -6.36 12.11
N ARG A 211 -15.26 -6.32 13.19
CA ARG A 211 -15.74 -6.01 14.55
C ARG A 211 -16.28 -4.59 14.63
N VAL A 212 -15.59 -3.66 13.96
CA VAL A 212 -16.01 -2.27 13.85
C VAL A 212 -17.29 -2.17 13.03
N ALA A 213 -17.36 -2.82 11.86
CA ALA A 213 -18.54 -2.81 11.01
C ALA A 213 -19.77 -3.38 11.74
N ASP A 214 -19.61 -4.48 12.47
CA ASP A 214 -20.67 -5.07 13.30
C ASP A 214 -21.15 -4.10 14.38
N SER A 215 -20.22 -3.41 15.06
CA SER A 215 -20.56 -2.44 16.10
C SER A 215 -21.23 -1.18 15.56
N LEU A 216 -20.89 -0.76 14.33
CA LEU A 216 -21.51 0.39 13.67
C LEU A 216 -22.83 0.03 12.96
N GLY A 217 -23.14 -1.25 12.79
CA GLY A 217 -24.32 -1.72 12.07
C GLY A 217 -24.26 -1.45 10.56
N ILE A 218 -23.05 -1.44 9.98
CA ILE A 218 -22.81 -1.20 8.55
C ILE A 218 -22.43 -2.49 7.83
N ALA A 219 -22.49 -2.50 6.49
CA ALA A 219 -22.13 -3.68 5.73
C ALA A 219 -20.63 -3.99 5.83
N LYS A 220 -20.28 -5.28 5.86
CA LYS A 220 -18.90 -5.77 5.77
C LYS A 220 -18.74 -6.74 4.61
N PHE A 221 -17.67 -6.58 3.85
CA PHE A 221 -17.39 -7.41 2.68
C PHE A 221 -16.00 -8.03 2.78
N GLU A 222 -15.95 -9.35 2.70
CA GLU A 222 -14.72 -10.10 2.57
C GLU A 222 -14.54 -10.47 1.09
N THR A 223 -13.60 -9.84 0.41
CA THR A 223 -13.36 -10.03 -1.03
C THR A 223 -12.09 -10.83 -1.28
N PRO A 224 -11.88 -11.43 -2.45
CA PRO A 224 -10.57 -11.93 -2.82
C PRO A 224 -9.56 -10.76 -2.90
N THR A 225 -8.27 -11.07 -2.87
CA THR A 225 -7.22 -10.07 -3.11
C THR A 225 -7.36 -9.48 -4.51
N GLY A 226 -7.22 -8.16 -4.60
CA GLY A 226 -7.25 -7.43 -5.87
C GLY A 226 -8.30 -6.34 -5.91
N TRP A 227 -7.86 -5.15 -6.29
CA TRP A 227 -8.65 -3.92 -6.26
C TRP A 227 -9.97 -3.94 -7.03
N LYS A 228 -10.07 -4.77 -8.09
CA LYS A 228 -11.29 -4.88 -8.91
C LYS A 228 -12.57 -5.16 -8.11
N PHE A 229 -12.46 -5.96 -7.03
CA PHE A 229 -13.62 -6.30 -6.20
C PHE A 229 -14.05 -5.11 -5.34
N PHE A 230 -13.09 -4.33 -4.85
CA PHE A 230 -13.40 -3.07 -4.16
C PHE A 230 -14.04 -2.08 -5.14
N GLY A 231 -13.46 -1.90 -6.33
CA GLY A 231 -14.02 -1.02 -7.37
C GLY A 231 -15.51 -1.26 -7.61
N ASN A 232 -15.91 -2.52 -7.80
CA ASN A 232 -17.32 -2.91 -7.93
C ASN A 232 -18.18 -2.46 -6.74
N LEU A 233 -17.74 -2.71 -5.50
CA LEU A 233 -18.46 -2.35 -4.29
C LEU A 233 -18.55 -0.82 -4.08
N LEU A 234 -17.48 -0.10 -4.39
CA LEU A 234 -17.42 1.37 -4.31
C LEU A 234 -18.35 2.01 -5.36
N ASP A 235 -18.33 1.52 -6.60
CA ASP A 235 -19.24 1.98 -7.68
C ASP A 235 -20.72 1.71 -7.36
N ALA A 236 -21.00 0.58 -6.73
CA ALA A 236 -22.35 0.23 -6.29
C ALA A 236 -22.81 0.95 -5.00
N GLY A 237 -21.96 1.79 -4.39
CA GLY A 237 -22.24 2.47 -3.13
C GLY A 237 -22.45 1.50 -1.95
N LYS A 238 -21.91 0.27 -2.04
CA LYS A 238 -22.03 -0.76 -1.01
C LYS A 238 -20.94 -0.65 0.05
N ALA A 239 -19.76 -0.17 -0.32
CA ALA A 239 -18.66 0.12 0.58
C ALA A 239 -18.24 1.58 0.42
N THR A 240 -17.70 2.15 1.49
CA THR A 240 -17.07 3.48 1.48
C THR A 240 -15.57 3.35 1.74
N LEU A 241 -15.17 2.48 2.68
CA LEU A 241 -13.76 2.20 2.97
C LEU A 241 -13.37 0.80 2.53
N CYS A 242 -12.11 0.66 2.11
CA CYS A 242 -11.53 -0.64 1.84
C CYS A 242 -10.04 -0.71 2.20
N GLY A 243 -9.54 -1.92 2.46
CA GLY A 243 -8.12 -2.13 2.72
C GLY A 243 -7.64 -3.56 2.56
N GLU A 244 -6.32 -3.70 2.44
CA GLU A 244 -5.59 -4.94 2.29
C GLU A 244 -4.45 -5.00 3.32
N GLU A 245 -4.11 -6.21 3.78
CA GLU A 245 -3.04 -6.49 4.73
C GLU A 245 -1.67 -6.04 4.23
N SER A 246 -1.53 -5.89 2.91
CA SER A 246 -0.33 -5.44 2.24
C SER A 246 -0.22 -3.91 2.21
N PHE A 247 -0.52 -3.24 3.33
CA PHE A 247 -0.37 -1.79 3.50
C PHE A 247 -1.27 -0.94 2.59
N GLY A 248 -2.32 -1.54 2.01
CA GLY A 248 -3.23 -0.86 1.08
C GLY A 248 -4.47 -0.35 1.79
N THR A 249 -4.82 0.92 1.64
CA THR A 249 -6.10 1.45 2.17
C THR A 249 -6.63 2.52 1.25
N GLY A 250 -7.95 2.62 1.11
CA GLY A 250 -8.58 3.65 0.28
C GLY A 250 -10.06 3.81 0.57
N SER A 251 -10.69 4.73 -0.17
CA SER A 251 -12.14 4.96 -0.11
C SER A 251 -12.73 5.14 -1.51
N ASP A 252 -14.04 5.31 -1.56
CA ASP A 252 -14.82 5.72 -2.73
C ASP A 252 -14.44 7.09 -3.36
N HIS A 253 -13.54 7.87 -2.76
CA HIS A 253 -13.11 9.17 -3.29
C HIS A 253 -12.36 9.06 -4.62
N VAL A 254 -11.66 7.94 -4.84
CA VAL A 254 -11.01 7.56 -6.11
C VAL A 254 -11.25 6.07 -6.39
N ARG A 255 -10.65 5.56 -7.47
CA ARG A 255 -10.70 4.13 -7.85
C ARG A 255 -9.31 3.51 -7.83
N GLU A 256 -8.52 3.88 -6.84
CA GLU A 256 -7.28 3.24 -6.44
C GLU A 256 -7.13 3.27 -4.92
N LYS A 257 -6.18 2.49 -4.40
CA LYS A 257 -5.71 2.66 -3.02
C LYS A 257 -4.96 4.00 -2.94
N ASP A 258 -4.91 4.60 -1.76
CA ASP A 258 -4.28 5.90 -1.58
C ASP A 258 -3.59 5.99 -0.22
N GLY A 259 -2.26 5.94 -0.26
CA GLY A 259 -1.43 5.93 0.94
C GLY A 259 -1.43 7.26 1.67
N LEU A 260 -1.32 8.38 0.94
CA LEU A 260 -1.28 9.71 1.55
C LEU A 260 -2.67 10.10 2.08
N TRP A 261 -3.75 9.69 1.42
CA TRP A 261 -5.11 9.82 1.94
C TRP A 261 -5.28 9.12 3.29
N ALA A 262 -4.77 7.90 3.45
CA ALA A 262 -4.89 7.16 4.71
C ALA A 262 -4.11 7.84 5.84
N VAL A 263 -2.93 8.39 5.52
CA VAL A 263 -2.13 9.21 6.44
C VAL A 263 -2.89 10.47 6.87
N LEU A 264 -3.53 11.17 5.92
CA LEU A 264 -4.32 12.36 6.22
C LEU A 264 -5.57 12.06 7.05
N LEU A 265 -6.22 10.91 6.83
CA LEU A 265 -7.33 10.48 7.68
C LEU A 265 -6.85 10.19 9.11
N TRP A 266 -5.69 9.57 9.29
CA TRP A 266 -5.06 9.42 10.61
C TRP A 266 -4.77 10.78 11.26
N LEU A 267 -4.15 11.71 10.54
CA LEU A 267 -3.87 13.06 11.05
C LEU A 267 -5.15 13.82 11.43
N ASN A 268 -6.22 13.68 10.65
CA ASN A 268 -7.52 14.25 10.99
C ASN A 268 -8.07 13.64 12.29
N ILE A 269 -8.00 12.32 12.44
CA ILE A 269 -8.45 11.64 13.67
C ILE A 269 -7.65 12.14 14.87
N LEU A 270 -6.32 12.21 14.75
CA LEU A 270 -5.44 12.71 15.81
C LEU A 270 -5.75 14.17 16.18
N ALA A 271 -5.98 15.02 15.19
CA ALA A 271 -6.31 16.43 15.41
C ALA A 271 -7.64 16.63 16.14
N VAL A 272 -8.65 15.83 15.82
CA VAL A 272 -9.98 15.92 16.44
C VAL A 272 -10.02 15.22 17.80
N ARG A 273 -9.36 14.06 17.93
CA ARG A 273 -9.36 13.26 19.17
C ARG A 273 -8.42 13.83 20.23
N GLN A 274 -7.36 14.54 19.83
CA GLN A 274 -6.30 15.04 20.72
C GLN A 274 -5.69 13.95 21.60
N GLN A 275 -5.46 12.78 21.01
CA GLN A 275 -4.88 11.60 21.64
C GLN A 275 -3.71 11.11 20.82
N SER A 276 -2.75 10.47 21.47
CA SER A 276 -1.67 9.74 20.78
C SER A 276 -2.22 8.51 20.05
N VAL A 277 -1.45 8.03 19.06
CA VAL A 277 -1.76 6.76 18.38
C VAL A 277 -1.88 5.61 19.39
N ALA A 278 -1.00 5.55 20.39
CA ALA A 278 -1.02 4.51 21.42
C ALA A 278 -2.32 4.52 22.24
N GLU A 279 -2.80 5.70 22.64
CA GLU A 279 -4.07 5.84 23.37
C GLU A 279 -5.26 5.44 22.49
N ILE A 280 -5.29 5.87 21.23
CA ILE A 280 -6.35 5.48 20.28
C ILE A 280 -6.37 3.96 20.08
N MET A 281 -5.20 3.34 19.91
CA MET A 281 -5.06 1.89 19.75
C MET A 281 -5.52 1.14 21.02
N ALA A 282 -5.10 1.59 22.20
CA ALA A 282 -5.53 0.99 23.46
C ALA A 282 -7.05 1.06 23.65
N GLU A 283 -7.66 2.20 23.37
CA GLU A 283 -9.12 2.34 23.41
C GLU A 283 -9.82 1.50 22.35
N HIS A 284 -9.25 1.41 21.15
CA HIS A 284 -9.78 0.57 20.07
C HIS A 284 -9.82 -0.90 20.50
N PHE A 285 -8.72 -1.42 21.03
CA PHE A 285 -8.65 -2.79 21.51
C PHE A 285 -9.54 -3.04 22.73
N ALA A 286 -9.63 -2.09 23.66
CA ALA A 286 -10.53 -2.21 24.80
C ALA A 286 -12.01 -2.27 24.36
N LYS A 287 -12.37 -1.60 23.26
CA LYS A 287 -13.75 -1.55 22.77
C LYS A 287 -14.12 -2.74 21.88
N PHE A 288 -13.23 -3.16 20.98
CA PHE A 288 -13.53 -4.14 19.94
C PHE A 288 -12.85 -5.50 20.15
N GLY A 289 -12.01 -5.63 21.18
CA GLY A 289 -11.04 -6.71 21.29
C GLY A 289 -9.83 -6.47 20.37
N ARG A 290 -8.83 -7.32 20.46
CA ARG A 290 -7.63 -7.29 19.61
C ARG A 290 -7.59 -8.50 18.71
N ASN A 291 -7.39 -8.25 17.42
CA ASN A 291 -7.10 -9.27 16.43
C ASN A 291 -5.58 -9.29 16.21
N TYR A 292 -4.87 -10.11 16.98
CA TYR A 292 -3.45 -10.35 16.74
C TYR A 292 -3.27 -10.90 15.34
N TYR A 293 -2.32 -10.35 14.59
CA TYR A 293 -2.11 -10.67 13.18
C TYR A 293 -0.62 -10.78 12.85
N SER A 294 -0.27 -11.75 12.01
CA SER A 294 1.06 -11.92 11.42
C SER A 294 0.92 -12.60 10.06
N ARG A 295 1.77 -12.24 9.10
CA ARG A 295 1.93 -12.99 7.84
C ARG A 295 3.30 -13.64 7.79
N HIS A 296 3.32 -14.94 7.54
CA HIS A 296 4.53 -15.74 7.35
C HIS A 296 4.64 -16.16 5.89
N ASP A 297 5.69 -15.71 5.22
CA ASP A 297 5.97 -16.05 3.83
C ASP A 297 7.12 -17.07 3.76
N PHE A 298 6.86 -18.22 3.14
CA PHE A 298 7.87 -19.23 2.82
C PHE A 298 8.15 -19.15 1.32
N GLU A 299 9.30 -18.59 0.99
CA GLU A 299 9.69 -18.25 -0.37
C GLU A 299 10.46 -19.40 -1.04
N ALA A 300 10.48 -19.35 -2.37
CA ALA A 300 11.24 -20.29 -3.20
C ALA A 300 11.02 -21.78 -2.87
N ILE A 301 9.79 -22.16 -2.50
CA ILE A 301 9.42 -23.56 -2.36
C ILE A 301 9.33 -24.19 -3.75
N GLU A 302 9.92 -25.37 -3.93
CA GLU A 302 9.75 -26.14 -5.15
C GLU A 302 8.26 -26.33 -5.48
N THR A 303 7.82 -25.86 -6.65
CA THR A 303 6.40 -25.76 -7.03
C THR A 303 5.64 -27.07 -6.82
N ALA A 304 6.24 -28.22 -7.19
CA ALA A 304 5.61 -29.53 -7.02
C ALA A 304 5.33 -29.89 -5.55
N LYS A 305 6.22 -29.49 -4.63
CA LYS A 305 6.02 -29.71 -3.19
C LYS A 305 4.95 -28.77 -2.64
N ALA A 306 4.97 -27.51 -3.05
CA ALA A 306 3.96 -26.54 -2.63
C ALA A 306 2.55 -26.93 -3.12
N ASP A 307 2.44 -27.40 -4.37
CA ASP A 307 1.19 -27.89 -4.94
C ASP A 307 0.70 -29.14 -4.22
N ALA A 308 1.59 -30.10 -3.93
CA ALA A 308 1.25 -31.31 -3.19
C ALA A 308 0.74 -31.00 -1.77
N MET A 309 1.42 -30.10 -1.06
CA MET A 309 1.01 -29.62 0.26
C MET A 309 -0.38 -28.99 0.24
N MET A 310 -0.62 -28.05 -0.69
CA MET A 310 -1.93 -27.39 -0.81
C MET A 310 -3.02 -28.35 -1.28
N ALA A 311 -2.70 -29.35 -2.09
CA ALA A 311 -3.65 -30.38 -2.51
C ALA A 311 -4.05 -31.30 -1.35
N GLU A 312 -3.09 -31.72 -0.51
CA GLU A 312 -3.36 -32.51 0.68
C GLU A 312 -4.21 -31.72 1.69
N LEU A 313 -3.84 -30.46 1.95
CA LEU A 313 -4.63 -29.59 2.81
C LEU A 313 -6.06 -29.45 2.32
N ARG A 314 -6.27 -29.17 1.03
CA ARG A 314 -7.61 -29.08 0.41
C ARG A 314 -8.41 -30.38 0.53
N ALA A 315 -7.76 -31.53 0.40
CA ALA A 315 -8.42 -32.83 0.55
C ALA A 315 -8.88 -33.10 2.00
N SER A 316 -8.22 -32.47 2.99
CA SER A 316 -8.56 -32.64 4.41
C SER A 316 -9.72 -31.76 4.91
N LEU A 317 -10.05 -30.67 4.20
CA LEU A 317 -10.92 -29.60 4.71
C LEU A 317 -12.27 -30.09 5.25
N ALA A 318 -12.95 -30.98 4.53
CA ALA A 318 -14.26 -31.48 4.93
C ALA A 318 -14.25 -32.25 6.25
N GLY A 319 -13.10 -32.78 6.67
CA GLY A 319 -12.94 -33.51 7.92
C GLY A 319 -12.49 -32.65 9.11
N LEU A 320 -12.08 -31.40 8.89
CA LEU A 320 -11.51 -30.54 9.95
C LEU A 320 -12.53 -29.99 10.96
N PRO A 321 -13.77 -29.59 10.58
CA PRO A 321 -14.73 -29.05 11.54
C PRO A 321 -15.01 -30.02 12.71
N GLY A 322 -14.99 -29.50 13.94
CA GLY A 322 -15.14 -30.26 15.19
C GLY A 322 -13.85 -30.91 15.70
N GLN A 323 -12.73 -30.83 14.96
CA GLN A 323 -11.41 -31.21 15.49
C GLN A 323 -10.83 -30.09 16.36
N VAL A 324 -9.87 -30.45 17.22
CA VAL A 324 -9.14 -29.51 18.08
C VAL A 324 -7.68 -29.49 17.66
N ALA A 325 -7.13 -28.31 17.39
CA ALA A 325 -5.72 -28.09 17.11
C ALA A 325 -5.15 -27.05 18.09
N GLU A 326 -4.05 -27.40 18.77
CA GLU A 326 -3.42 -26.51 19.77
C GLU A 326 -4.41 -25.96 20.84
N GLY A 327 -5.41 -26.76 21.20
CA GLY A 327 -6.46 -26.38 22.17
C GLY A 327 -7.60 -25.53 21.60
N MET A 328 -7.59 -25.21 20.31
CA MET A 328 -8.62 -24.44 19.63
C MET A 328 -9.52 -25.36 18.78
N GLU A 329 -10.83 -25.26 18.94
CA GLU A 329 -11.81 -26.01 18.14
C GLU A 329 -12.00 -25.38 16.77
N ILE A 330 -11.89 -26.19 15.71
CA ILE A 330 -12.12 -25.75 14.33
C ILE A 330 -13.62 -25.70 14.06
N ALA A 331 -14.15 -24.50 13.85
CA ALA A 331 -15.56 -24.30 13.54
C ALA A 331 -15.87 -24.51 12.06
N ALA A 332 -14.97 -24.07 11.16
CA ALA A 332 -15.13 -24.22 9.72
C ALA A 332 -13.78 -24.32 9.01
N ALA A 333 -13.75 -25.01 7.88
CA ALA A 333 -12.61 -25.02 6.97
C ALA A 333 -13.11 -25.09 5.52
N ASP A 334 -12.63 -24.18 4.67
CA ASP A 334 -13.03 -24.09 3.27
C ASP A 334 -11.91 -23.62 2.35
N ASP A 335 -12.13 -23.73 1.04
CA ASP A 335 -11.31 -23.06 0.03
C ASP A 335 -12.12 -21.88 -0.52
N PHE A 336 -11.71 -20.67 -0.16
CA PHE A 336 -12.49 -19.46 -0.29
C PHE A 336 -13.00 -19.28 -1.72
N ALA A 337 -14.31 -19.10 -1.84
CA ALA A 337 -14.99 -18.76 -3.06
C ALA A 337 -15.83 -17.50 -2.81
N TYR A 338 -15.82 -16.61 -3.79
CA TYR A 338 -16.51 -15.33 -3.72
C TYR A 338 -17.42 -15.18 -4.93
N THR A 339 -18.68 -14.82 -4.69
CA THR A 339 -19.61 -14.37 -5.72
C THR A 339 -19.78 -12.87 -5.55
N ASP A 340 -19.35 -12.11 -6.55
CA ASP A 340 -19.43 -10.66 -6.52
C ASP A 340 -20.89 -10.21 -6.49
N PRO A 341 -21.29 -9.39 -5.50
CA PRO A 341 -22.69 -9.02 -5.31
C PRO A 341 -23.13 -7.88 -6.26
N VAL A 342 -22.28 -7.42 -7.18
CA VAL A 342 -22.56 -6.37 -8.15
C VAL A 342 -22.62 -6.97 -9.56
N ASP A 343 -21.58 -7.69 -9.98
CA ASP A 343 -21.50 -8.25 -11.34
C ASP A 343 -21.86 -9.75 -11.45
N GLY A 344 -22.00 -10.44 -10.30
CA GLY A 344 -22.35 -11.87 -10.25
C GLY A 344 -21.21 -12.82 -10.63
N SER A 345 -20.01 -12.31 -10.88
CA SER A 345 -18.84 -13.12 -11.19
C SER A 345 -18.43 -14.01 -10.01
N VAL A 346 -17.93 -15.21 -10.31
CA VAL A 346 -17.54 -16.19 -9.30
C VAL A 346 -16.04 -16.41 -9.37
N SER A 347 -15.35 -16.17 -8.25
CA SER A 347 -13.93 -16.47 -8.07
C SER A 347 -13.79 -17.60 -7.06
N ALA A 348 -13.35 -18.77 -7.51
CA ALA A 348 -13.13 -19.94 -6.66
C ALA A 348 -11.63 -20.12 -6.34
N LYS A 349 -11.34 -20.93 -5.32
CA LYS A 349 -9.98 -21.34 -4.93
C LYS A 349 -9.05 -20.18 -4.58
N GLN A 350 -9.58 -19.16 -3.92
CA GLN A 350 -8.85 -17.93 -3.62
C GLN A 350 -7.92 -18.04 -2.40
N GLY A 351 -8.01 -19.15 -1.65
CA GLY A 351 -7.17 -19.46 -0.50
C GLY A 351 -7.88 -20.37 0.48
N VAL A 352 -7.13 -21.26 1.12
CA VAL A 352 -7.68 -22.13 2.16
C VAL A 352 -7.88 -21.31 3.44
N ARG A 353 -9.03 -21.46 4.09
CA ARG A 353 -9.33 -20.84 5.39
C ARG A 353 -9.65 -21.92 6.41
N ILE A 354 -9.15 -21.74 7.62
CA ILE A 354 -9.48 -22.54 8.79
C ILE A 354 -9.89 -21.55 9.87
N ILE A 355 -11.15 -21.63 10.32
CA ILE A 355 -11.76 -20.70 11.26
C ILE A 355 -12.02 -21.45 12.56
N PHE A 356 -11.50 -20.91 13.65
CA PHE A 356 -11.68 -21.46 14.99
C PHE A 356 -12.90 -20.84 15.68
N ALA A 357 -13.48 -21.57 16.64
CA ALA A 357 -14.69 -21.17 17.34
C ALA A 357 -14.52 -19.89 18.19
N ASP A 358 -13.29 -19.58 18.60
CA ASP A 358 -12.94 -18.36 19.36
C ASP A 358 -12.79 -17.11 18.46
N GLY A 359 -12.94 -17.25 17.14
CA GLY A 359 -12.75 -16.18 16.17
C GLY A 359 -11.33 -16.04 15.63
N SER A 360 -10.40 -16.88 16.08
CA SER A 360 -9.07 -17.03 15.48
C SER A 360 -9.19 -17.68 14.09
N ARG A 361 -8.20 -17.46 13.21
CA ARG A 361 -8.19 -18.09 11.90
C ARG A 361 -6.80 -18.22 11.29
N ILE A 362 -6.69 -19.17 10.37
CA ILE A 362 -5.53 -19.38 9.51
C ILE A 362 -6.01 -19.25 8.07
N VAL A 363 -5.27 -18.49 7.27
CA VAL A 363 -5.46 -18.43 5.82
C VAL A 363 -4.17 -18.87 5.16
N MET A 364 -4.27 -19.70 4.11
CA MET A 364 -3.12 -20.13 3.32
C MET A 364 -3.34 -19.90 1.84
N ARG A 365 -2.37 -19.24 1.22
CA ARG A 365 -2.38 -18.94 -0.21
C ARG A 365 -1.05 -19.29 -0.83
N LEU A 366 -1.10 -19.84 -2.04
CA LEU A 366 0.08 -20.03 -2.85
C LEU A 366 0.17 -18.89 -3.87
N SER A 367 1.33 -18.25 -3.96
CA SER A 367 1.58 -17.12 -4.85
C SER A 367 2.88 -17.30 -5.63
N GLY A 368 2.94 -16.69 -6.81
CA GLY A 368 4.16 -16.61 -7.65
C GLY A 368 4.73 -17.97 -8.03
N THR A 369 4.15 -18.70 -8.98
CA THR A 369 4.70 -19.97 -9.49
C THR A 369 5.76 -19.77 -10.59
N GLY A 370 6.63 -18.77 -10.40
CA GLY A 370 7.61 -18.31 -11.41
C GLY A 370 8.89 -19.13 -11.45
N THR A 371 9.95 -18.55 -12.02
CA THR A 371 11.27 -19.20 -12.20
C THR A 371 12.00 -19.54 -10.91
N GLU A 372 11.64 -18.92 -9.79
CA GLU A 372 12.30 -19.09 -8.49
C GLU A 372 11.55 -20.04 -7.52
N GLY A 373 10.48 -20.68 -7.98
CA GLY A 373 9.61 -21.53 -7.15
C GLY A 373 8.33 -20.80 -6.73
N ALA A 374 7.57 -21.39 -5.81
CA ALA A 374 6.32 -20.86 -5.28
C ALA A 374 6.49 -20.28 -3.88
N THR A 375 5.72 -19.26 -3.55
CA THR A 375 5.68 -18.66 -2.21
C THR A 375 4.39 -19.04 -1.49
N LEU A 376 4.51 -19.78 -0.39
CA LEU A 376 3.40 -20.04 0.53
C LEU A 376 3.26 -18.86 1.48
N ARG A 377 2.11 -18.20 1.42
CA ARG A 377 1.74 -17.14 2.36
C ARG A 377 0.77 -17.71 3.40
N VAL A 378 1.15 -17.64 4.66
CA VAL A 378 0.36 -18.09 5.81
C VAL A 378 -0.03 -16.85 6.63
N TYR A 379 -1.32 -16.53 6.64
CA TYR A 379 -1.86 -15.42 7.41
C TYR A 379 -2.47 -15.99 8.68
N LEU A 380 -2.05 -15.44 9.82
CA LEU A 380 -2.29 -15.97 11.14
C LEU A 380 -3.04 -14.92 11.94
N GLU A 381 -4.18 -15.30 12.50
CA GLU A 381 -4.98 -14.38 13.29
C GLU A 381 -5.48 -15.03 14.57
N ARG A 382 -5.32 -14.33 15.68
CA ARG A 382 -5.91 -14.72 16.97
C ARG A 382 -6.76 -13.59 17.52
N PHE A 383 -8.02 -13.88 17.80
CA PHE A 383 -8.90 -12.90 18.43
C PHE A 383 -8.83 -13.00 19.95
N THR A 384 -8.69 -11.86 20.61
CA THR A 384 -8.76 -11.73 22.07
C THR A 384 -9.82 -10.67 22.42
N PRO A 385 -10.95 -11.06 23.05
CA PRO A 385 -12.05 -10.12 23.32
C PRO A 385 -11.74 -9.09 24.42
N GLY A 386 -10.67 -9.27 25.19
CA GLY A 386 -10.35 -8.44 26.36
C GLY A 386 -11.23 -8.76 27.58
N PRO A 387 -11.06 -8.02 28.70
CA PRO A 387 -10.13 -6.90 28.87
C PRO A 387 -8.66 -7.32 29.03
N ASP A 388 -8.41 -8.57 29.42
CA ASP A 388 -7.06 -9.09 29.64
C ASP A 388 -6.40 -9.58 28.34
N GLY A 389 -5.07 -9.56 28.28
CA GLY A 389 -4.29 -10.14 27.18
C GLY A 389 -4.32 -9.35 25.88
N LEU A 390 -4.60 -8.04 25.95
CA LEU A 390 -4.60 -7.12 24.79
C LEU A 390 -3.23 -6.50 24.52
N ASP A 391 -2.25 -6.70 25.41
CA ASP A 391 -0.93 -6.07 25.42
C ASP A 391 0.22 -7.07 25.17
N HIS A 392 -0.07 -8.35 24.97
CA HIS A 392 0.95 -9.34 24.63
C HIS A 392 1.70 -8.99 23.34
N ASP A 393 2.93 -9.49 23.24
CA ASP A 393 3.66 -9.53 21.97
C ASP A 393 2.85 -10.32 20.92
N PRO A 394 2.73 -9.82 19.68
CA PRO A 394 1.95 -10.49 18.64
C PRO A 394 2.39 -11.93 18.35
N GLN A 395 3.69 -12.22 18.31
CA GLN A 395 4.19 -13.56 18.00
C GLN A 395 3.95 -14.53 19.16
N GLU A 396 4.08 -14.07 20.40
CA GLU A 396 3.72 -14.85 21.58
C GLU A 396 2.21 -15.17 21.62
N ALA A 397 1.37 -14.17 21.34
CA ALA A 397 -0.07 -14.35 21.26
C ALA A 397 -0.47 -15.33 20.15
N LEU A 398 0.22 -15.28 19.00
CA LEU A 398 -0.06 -16.13 17.84
C LEU A 398 0.54 -17.52 17.92
N ALA A 399 1.39 -17.83 18.90
CA ALA A 399 2.12 -19.09 18.96
C ALA A 399 1.25 -20.37 18.81
N PRO A 400 0.05 -20.49 19.41
CA PRO A 400 -0.84 -21.62 19.16
C PRO A 400 -1.33 -21.70 17.71
N VAL A 401 -1.67 -20.55 17.10
CA VAL A 401 -2.17 -20.46 15.72
C VAL A 401 -1.06 -20.82 14.72
N ILE A 402 0.18 -20.37 14.98
CA ILE A 402 1.37 -20.71 14.20
C ILE A 402 1.60 -22.22 14.22
N ARG A 403 1.63 -22.86 15.40
CA ARG A 403 1.83 -24.31 15.51
C ARG A 403 0.72 -25.10 14.83
N ALA A 404 -0.54 -24.68 15.01
CA ALA A 404 -1.68 -25.27 14.34
C ALA A 404 -1.56 -25.17 12.81
N ALA A 405 -1.15 -24.02 12.26
CA ALA A 405 -0.93 -23.85 10.83
C ALA A 405 0.14 -24.80 10.28
N HIS A 406 1.28 -24.91 10.97
CA HIS A 406 2.34 -25.83 10.59
C HIS A 406 1.88 -27.30 10.62
N GLN A 407 1.14 -27.70 11.65
CA GLN A 407 0.64 -29.07 11.81
C GLN A 407 -0.42 -29.42 10.76
N LEU A 408 -1.41 -28.55 10.56
CA LEU A 408 -2.55 -28.81 9.69
C LEU A 408 -2.13 -28.87 8.21
N ALA A 409 -1.22 -27.99 7.79
CA ALA A 409 -0.71 -27.98 6.42
C ALA A 409 0.54 -28.85 6.22
N LYS A 410 1.10 -29.43 7.29
CA LYS A 410 2.32 -30.25 7.25
C LYS A 410 3.47 -29.55 6.53
N ILE A 411 3.68 -28.28 6.87
CA ILE A 411 4.62 -27.39 6.16
C ILE A 411 6.02 -28.00 6.17
N LYS A 412 6.48 -28.52 7.31
CA LYS A 412 7.82 -29.11 7.45
C LYS A 412 7.96 -30.38 6.62
N GLU A 413 6.96 -31.26 6.65
CA GLU A 413 6.98 -32.53 5.94
C GLU A 413 7.05 -32.34 4.42
N HIS A 414 6.34 -31.34 3.89
CA HIS A 414 6.33 -31.05 2.46
C HIS A 414 7.53 -30.22 2.01
N THR A 415 7.89 -29.18 2.75
CA THR A 415 8.86 -28.16 2.30
C THR A 415 10.25 -28.34 2.90
N GLY A 416 10.37 -29.09 4.01
CA GLY A 416 11.57 -29.14 4.84
C GLY A 416 11.80 -27.90 5.71
N ARG A 417 10.97 -26.86 5.61
CA ARG A 417 11.13 -25.58 6.32
C ARG A 417 10.43 -25.62 7.69
N THR A 418 11.05 -25.02 8.71
CA THR A 418 10.44 -24.85 10.04
C THR A 418 10.13 -23.40 10.37
N GLU A 419 10.76 -22.46 9.66
CA GLU A 419 10.65 -21.02 9.85
C GLU A 419 10.37 -20.36 8.50
N PRO A 420 9.58 -19.27 8.48
CA PRO A 420 9.35 -18.50 7.27
C PRO A 420 10.61 -17.69 6.88
N ASP A 421 10.70 -17.32 5.61
CA ASP A 421 11.76 -16.44 5.12
C ASP A 421 11.43 -14.97 5.47
N VAL A 422 10.13 -14.60 5.53
CA VAL A 422 9.67 -13.26 5.91
C VAL A 422 8.50 -13.34 6.91
N ILE A 423 8.53 -12.47 7.93
CA ILE A 423 7.45 -12.23 8.90
C ILE A 423 7.01 -10.77 8.78
N THR A 424 5.70 -10.51 8.64
CA THR A 424 5.11 -9.16 8.54
C THR A 424 4.03 -8.94 9.58
#